data_AF-A0A2M9A5X3-F1
#
_entry.id   AF-A0A2M9A5X3-F1
#
_cell.length_a   1.000
_cell.length_b   1.000
_cell.length_c   1.000
_cell.angle_alpha   90.00
_cell.angle_beta   90.00
_cell.angle_gamma   90.00
#
_symmetry.space_group_name_H-M   'P 1'
#
loop_
_entity.id
_entity.type
_entity.pdbx_description
1 polymer ?
#
loop_
_entity_poly.entity_id
_entity_poly.type
_entity_poly.pdbx_seq_one_letter_code
_entity_poly.pdbx_strand_id
1 'polypeptide(L)'
;MQLFAGIIDPETLLAKSAALCTALEIRYDLFLERGASLEDLTALSKRVRNLYPKAFQIGTIRLKRDGGMFSDAHAQDRDRYLNAILSNVDRPNVVDIEVEELETLLPKVRPVLRSTGTKFLVSHHDFLKVPSVSELEAWIEQAKAAGANGYKTACMSTAAGDFDEIYPLIEQESKNFELFSLFAMGASGQESRVKSLLFGANITYCSIGKAVAPGQLSVEDALNQYKKLAKNR
;
A
#
# COMPACT_ATOMS: atom_id res chain seq x y z
N MET A 1 -0.50 14.89 7.26
CA MET A 1 -0.91 13.94 8.33
C MET A 1 -0.20 12.63 8.07
N GLN A 2 0.36 11.98 9.10
CA GLN A 2 1.06 10.70 8.94
C GLN A 2 0.08 9.52 9.01
N LEU A 3 0.15 8.62 8.04
CA LEU A 3 -0.68 7.42 7.96
C LEU A 3 0.11 6.17 8.38
N PHE A 4 -0.44 5.43 9.32
CA PHE A 4 0.06 4.12 9.72
C PHE A 4 -0.94 3.10 9.19
N ALA A 5 -0.58 2.48 8.07
CA ALA A 5 -1.39 1.53 7.35
C ALA A 5 -1.23 0.13 7.93
N GLY A 6 -2.35 -0.48 8.32
CA GLY A 6 -2.37 -1.90 8.66
C GLY A 6 -3.11 -2.72 7.62
N ILE A 7 -2.72 -3.99 7.46
CA ILE A 7 -3.35 -4.89 6.48
C ILE A 7 -4.61 -5.52 7.09
N ILE A 8 -5.72 -5.42 6.35
CA ILE A 8 -6.99 -6.09 6.61
C ILE A 8 -7.14 -7.28 5.65
N ASP A 9 -7.23 -8.45 6.25
CA ASP A 9 -7.44 -9.75 5.60
C ASP A 9 -8.46 -10.58 6.42
N PRO A 10 -8.81 -11.81 6.02
CA PRO A 10 -9.75 -12.64 6.77
C PRO A 10 -9.39 -12.88 8.26
N GLU A 11 -8.11 -12.82 8.63
CA GLU A 11 -7.63 -13.04 9.99
C GLU A 11 -7.57 -11.74 10.80
N THR A 12 -7.23 -10.62 10.17
CA THR A 12 -7.01 -9.34 10.85
C THR A 12 -8.22 -8.40 10.84
N LEU A 13 -9.28 -8.72 10.09
CA LEU A 13 -10.48 -7.87 9.96
C LEU A 13 -11.14 -7.48 11.29
N LEU A 14 -11.04 -8.34 12.31
CA LEU A 14 -11.61 -8.11 13.65
C LEU A 14 -10.56 -7.82 14.71
N ALA A 15 -9.30 -7.61 14.30
CA ALA A 15 -8.22 -7.35 15.23
C ALA A 15 -8.40 -5.98 15.92
N LYS A 16 -8.26 -5.96 17.24
CA LYS A 16 -8.39 -4.73 18.03
C LYS A 16 -7.33 -3.69 17.67
N SER A 17 -6.12 -4.13 17.33
CA SER A 17 -5.00 -3.25 16.95
C SER A 17 -5.24 -2.50 15.64
N ALA A 18 -6.19 -2.94 14.79
CA ALA A 18 -6.56 -2.20 13.58
C ALA A 18 -7.14 -0.82 13.91
N ALA A 19 -7.75 -0.66 15.09
CA ALA A 19 -8.25 0.63 15.55
C ALA A 19 -7.15 1.66 15.87
N LEU A 20 -5.89 1.21 15.99
CA LEU A 20 -4.72 2.08 16.17
C LEU A 20 -4.18 2.60 14.83
N CYS A 21 -4.56 1.98 13.72
CA CYS A 21 -4.13 2.38 12.39
C CYS A 21 -4.97 3.56 11.88
N THR A 22 -4.31 4.55 11.28
CA THR A 22 -4.98 5.69 10.63
C THR A 22 -5.31 5.41 9.16
N ALA A 23 -4.72 4.36 8.59
CA ALA A 23 -5.10 3.80 7.30
C ALA A 23 -5.22 2.27 7.40
N LEU A 24 -6.05 1.67 6.55
CA LEU A 24 -6.22 0.22 6.45
C LEU A 24 -6.17 -0.20 4.97
N GLU A 25 -5.28 -1.13 4.65
CA GLU A 25 -5.21 -1.76 3.33
C GLU A 25 -6.04 -3.04 3.31
N ILE A 26 -7.15 -3.04 2.58
CA ILE A 26 -7.98 -4.21 2.37
C ILE A 26 -7.35 -5.05 1.26
N ARG A 27 -6.81 -6.21 1.63
CA ARG A 27 -6.20 -7.18 0.72
C ARG A 27 -7.24 -8.14 0.16
N TYR A 28 -7.99 -7.67 -0.84
CA TYR A 28 -9.06 -8.43 -1.48
C TYR A 28 -8.58 -9.77 -2.06
N ASP A 29 -7.33 -9.85 -2.53
CA ASP A 29 -6.75 -11.10 -3.00
C ASP A 29 -6.69 -12.19 -1.91
N LEU A 30 -6.52 -11.83 -0.64
CA LEU A 30 -6.52 -12.79 0.48
C LEU A 30 -7.93 -13.28 0.84
N PHE A 31 -8.96 -12.46 0.60
CA PHE A 31 -10.35 -12.89 0.73
C PHE A 31 -10.76 -13.80 -0.43
N LEU A 32 -10.36 -13.46 -1.66
CA LEU A 32 -10.56 -14.29 -2.85
C LEU A 32 -9.94 -15.68 -2.69
N GLU A 33 -8.71 -15.75 -2.17
CA GLU A 33 -8.03 -17.02 -1.91
C GLU A 33 -8.81 -17.91 -0.94
N ARG A 34 -9.60 -17.33 -0.03
CA ARG A 34 -10.49 -18.06 0.88
C ARG A 34 -11.90 -18.28 0.32
N GLY A 35 -12.11 -18.07 -0.97
CA GLY A 35 -13.37 -18.34 -1.66
C GLY A 35 -14.43 -17.25 -1.49
N ALA A 36 -14.06 -16.03 -1.13
CA ALA A 36 -15.00 -14.91 -1.08
C ALA A 36 -15.62 -14.66 -2.48
N SER A 37 -16.94 -14.51 -2.52
CA SER A 37 -17.67 -14.17 -3.73
C SER A 37 -17.48 -12.69 -4.11
N LEU A 38 -17.87 -12.32 -5.34
CA LEU A 38 -17.86 -10.92 -5.75
C LEU A 38 -18.74 -10.04 -4.83
N GLU A 39 -19.87 -10.57 -4.37
CA GLU A 39 -20.76 -9.90 -3.42
C GLU A 39 -20.03 -9.62 -2.09
N ASP A 40 -19.34 -10.63 -1.56
CA ASP A 40 -18.54 -10.48 -0.33
C ASP A 40 -17.51 -9.36 -0.46
N LEU A 41 -16.76 -9.33 -1.58
CA LEU A 41 -15.74 -8.30 -1.82
C LEU A 41 -16.37 -6.89 -1.86
N THR A 42 -17.50 -6.73 -2.56
CA THR A 42 -18.16 -5.42 -2.65
C THR A 42 -18.67 -4.91 -1.29
N ALA A 43 -18.94 -5.80 -0.34
CA ALA A 43 -19.37 -5.44 1.00
C ALA A 43 -18.20 -5.13 1.97
N LEU A 44 -16.95 -5.50 1.63
CA LEU A 44 -15.82 -5.38 2.56
C LEU A 44 -15.51 -3.94 2.94
N SER A 45 -15.48 -3.00 1.99
CA SER A 45 -15.16 -1.60 2.29
C SER A 45 -16.18 -0.99 3.27
N LYS A 46 -17.47 -1.28 3.08
CA LYS A 46 -18.54 -0.92 4.02
C LYS A 46 -18.30 -1.51 5.41
N ARG A 47 -18.00 -2.82 5.47
CA ARG A 47 -17.76 -3.52 6.73
C ARG A 47 -16.55 -2.93 7.48
N VAL A 48 -15.45 -2.69 6.78
CA VAL A 48 -14.25 -2.04 7.35
C VAL A 48 -14.58 -0.63 7.83
N ARG A 49 -15.40 0.12 7.10
CA ARG A 49 -15.82 1.48 7.50
C ARG A 49 -16.69 1.47 8.75
N ASN A 50 -17.58 0.49 8.89
CA ASN A 50 -18.41 0.35 10.09
C ASN A 50 -17.57 -0.01 11.33
N LEU A 51 -16.56 -0.86 11.17
CA LEU A 51 -15.66 -1.26 12.26
C LEU A 51 -14.66 -0.15 12.62
N TYR A 52 -14.13 0.54 11.60
CA TYR A 52 -13.04 1.50 11.71
C TYR A 52 -13.37 2.80 10.95
N PRO A 53 -14.35 3.60 11.42
CA PRO A 53 -14.94 4.71 10.64
C PRO A 53 -13.99 5.87 10.35
N LYS A 54 -12.87 5.96 11.08
CA LYS A 54 -11.86 7.02 10.90
C LYS A 54 -10.70 6.61 9.99
N ALA A 55 -10.59 5.32 9.65
CA ALA A 55 -9.46 4.82 8.90
C ALA A 55 -9.60 5.12 7.40
N PHE A 56 -8.56 5.70 6.80
CA PHE A 56 -8.45 5.82 5.36
C PHE A 56 -8.27 4.43 4.73
N GLN A 57 -9.07 4.08 3.72
CA GLN A 57 -9.06 2.75 3.13
C GLN A 57 -8.30 2.70 1.80
N ILE A 58 -7.38 1.76 1.70
CA ILE A 58 -6.68 1.38 0.48
C ILE A 58 -7.25 0.03 0.03
N GLY A 59 -7.69 -0.08 -1.22
CA GLY A 59 -8.12 -1.35 -1.79
C GLY A 59 -7.03 -1.96 -2.66
N THR A 60 -6.67 -3.22 -2.41
CA THR A 60 -5.58 -3.88 -3.12
C THR A 60 -5.99 -5.30 -3.54
N ILE A 61 -5.80 -5.63 -4.82
CA ILE A 61 -5.82 -7.02 -5.33
C ILE A 61 -4.39 -7.33 -5.81
N ARG A 62 -3.56 -7.82 -4.89
CA ARG A 62 -2.12 -8.02 -5.13
C ARG A 62 -1.87 -9.31 -5.93
N LEU A 63 -1.05 -9.22 -6.96
CA LEU A 63 -0.57 -10.37 -7.75
C LEU A 63 0.45 -11.21 -6.99
N LYS A 64 0.57 -12.50 -7.35
CA LYS A 64 1.50 -13.44 -6.70
C LYS A 64 2.95 -13.03 -6.82
N ARG A 65 3.38 -12.59 -8.01
CA ARG A 65 4.75 -12.08 -8.22
C ARG A 65 5.10 -10.86 -7.33
N ASP A 66 4.06 -10.13 -6.89
CA ASP A 66 4.17 -8.94 -6.05
C ASP A 66 3.87 -9.23 -4.56
N GLY A 67 3.89 -10.51 -4.15
CA GLY A 67 3.66 -10.94 -2.75
C GLY A 67 2.18 -11.07 -2.38
N GLY A 68 1.31 -11.22 -3.37
CA GLY A 68 -0.12 -11.46 -3.22
C GLY A 68 -0.54 -12.91 -3.37
N MET A 69 -1.86 -13.12 -3.40
CA MET A 69 -2.43 -14.43 -3.72
C MET A 69 -3.19 -14.46 -5.04
N PHE A 70 -3.42 -13.31 -5.69
CA PHE A 70 -4.10 -13.28 -6.98
C PHE A 70 -3.19 -13.83 -8.08
N SER A 71 -3.68 -14.78 -8.86
CA SER A 71 -2.88 -15.48 -9.87
C SER A 71 -2.38 -14.53 -10.98
N ASP A 72 -1.08 -14.60 -11.27
CA ASP A 72 -0.44 -13.83 -12.34
C ASP A 72 -1.04 -14.18 -13.71
N ALA A 73 -1.39 -15.45 -13.94
CA ALA A 73 -2.03 -15.90 -15.18
C ALA A 73 -3.42 -15.28 -15.41
N HIS A 74 -4.05 -14.78 -14.34
CA HIS A 74 -5.36 -14.14 -14.37
C HIS A 74 -5.28 -12.63 -14.15
N ALA A 75 -4.08 -12.02 -14.18
CA ALA A 75 -3.90 -10.59 -13.85
C ALA A 75 -4.87 -9.66 -14.61
N GLN A 76 -5.17 -10.02 -15.86
CA GLN A 76 -6.11 -9.31 -16.73
C GLN A 76 -7.58 -9.33 -16.28
N ASP A 77 -7.97 -10.27 -15.41
CA ASP A 77 -9.32 -10.46 -14.87
C ASP A 77 -9.58 -9.59 -13.63
N ARG A 78 -8.54 -8.90 -13.13
CA ARG A 78 -8.65 -8.01 -11.94
C ARG A 78 -9.59 -6.84 -12.17
N ASP A 79 -9.73 -6.39 -13.42
CA ASP A 79 -10.62 -5.30 -13.79
C ASP A 79 -12.08 -5.62 -13.41
N ARG A 80 -12.54 -6.87 -13.59
CA ARG A 80 -13.88 -7.31 -13.18
C ARG A 80 -14.13 -7.06 -11.70
N TYR A 81 -13.18 -7.45 -10.85
CA TYR A 81 -13.29 -7.29 -9.41
C TYR A 81 -13.21 -5.82 -8.99
N LEU A 82 -12.23 -5.08 -9.53
CA LEU A 82 -12.06 -3.66 -9.23
C LEU A 82 -13.26 -2.83 -9.70
N ASN A 83 -13.78 -3.09 -10.90
CA ASN A 83 -14.97 -2.40 -11.40
C ASN A 83 -16.18 -2.62 -10.49
N ALA A 84 -16.39 -3.86 -10.01
CA ALA A 84 -17.48 -4.15 -9.08
C ALA A 84 -17.28 -3.44 -7.73
N ILE A 85 -16.09 -3.56 -7.13
CA ILE A 85 -15.76 -2.92 -5.83
C ILE A 85 -15.92 -1.40 -5.92
N LEU A 86 -15.38 -0.79 -6.97
CA LEU A 86 -15.35 0.67 -7.13
C LEU A 86 -16.71 1.25 -7.54
N SER A 87 -17.59 0.48 -8.18
CA SER A 87 -18.94 0.94 -8.52
C SER A 87 -19.87 1.08 -7.31
N ASN A 88 -19.49 0.53 -6.16
CA ASN A 88 -20.27 0.65 -4.94
C ASN A 88 -20.16 2.03 -4.30
N VAL A 89 -21.21 2.43 -3.57
CA VAL A 89 -21.20 3.68 -2.78
C VAL A 89 -20.14 3.59 -1.70
N ASP A 90 -20.11 2.45 -1.00
CA ASP A 90 -19.11 2.13 0.02
C ASP A 90 -17.88 1.47 -0.64
N ARG A 91 -17.02 2.29 -1.24
CA ARG A 91 -15.77 1.90 -1.90
C ARG A 91 -14.55 2.44 -1.15
N PRO A 92 -13.35 1.85 -1.32
CA PRO A 92 -12.13 2.36 -0.70
C PRO A 92 -11.81 3.79 -1.17
N ASN A 93 -11.02 4.52 -0.37
CA ASN A 93 -10.63 5.89 -0.70
C ASN A 93 -9.64 5.95 -1.88
N VAL A 94 -8.78 4.94 -1.97
CA VAL A 94 -7.79 4.77 -3.04
C VAL A 94 -7.69 3.28 -3.40
N VAL A 95 -7.41 2.98 -4.66
CA VAL A 95 -7.05 1.63 -5.11
C VAL A 95 -5.55 1.55 -5.45
N ASP A 96 -4.93 0.43 -5.17
CA ASP A 96 -3.55 0.12 -5.55
C ASP A 96 -3.51 -0.56 -6.93
N ILE A 97 -2.61 -0.08 -7.80
CA ILE A 97 -2.30 -0.67 -9.10
C ILE A 97 -0.78 -0.81 -9.20
N GLU A 98 -0.26 -2.01 -9.50
CA GLU A 98 1.18 -2.19 -9.70
C GLU A 98 1.68 -1.44 -10.94
N VAL A 99 2.92 -0.95 -10.89
CA VAL A 99 3.55 -0.20 -11.99
C VAL A 99 3.61 -1.04 -13.27
N GLU A 100 3.86 -2.35 -13.13
CA GLU A 100 3.88 -3.33 -14.21
C GLU A 100 2.52 -3.51 -14.91
N GLU A 101 1.44 -3.02 -14.29
CA GLU A 101 0.06 -3.25 -14.70
C GLU A 101 -0.62 -1.96 -15.20
N LEU A 102 0.13 -0.87 -15.30
CA LEU A 102 -0.39 0.42 -15.77
C LEU A 102 -0.82 0.40 -17.23
N GLU A 103 -0.17 -0.38 -18.09
CA GLU A 103 -0.56 -0.44 -19.51
C GLU A 103 -1.77 -1.35 -19.74
N THR A 104 -1.96 -2.37 -18.90
CA THR A 104 -2.93 -3.45 -19.12
C THR A 104 -4.20 -3.30 -18.28
N LEU A 105 -4.07 -2.96 -16.99
CA LEU A 105 -5.18 -2.88 -16.04
C LEU A 105 -5.76 -1.46 -15.96
N LEU A 106 -4.90 -0.43 -15.86
CA LEU A 106 -5.37 0.95 -15.65
C LEU A 106 -6.37 1.42 -16.71
N PRO A 107 -6.18 1.17 -18.03
CA PRO A 107 -7.18 1.58 -19.03
C PRO A 107 -8.56 0.97 -18.80
N LYS A 108 -8.63 -0.26 -18.26
CA LYS A 108 -9.88 -0.99 -18.01
C LYS A 108 -10.63 -0.47 -16.79
N VAL A 109 -9.93 0.05 -15.78
CA VAL A 109 -10.53 0.57 -14.54
C VAL A 109 -10.63 2.10 -14.50
N ARG A 110 -9.96 2.80 -15.41
CA ARG A 110 -9.99 4.28 -15.50
C ARG A 110 -11.41 4.85 -15.65
N PRO A 111 -12.36 4.24 -16.39
CA PRO A 111 -13.74 4.74 -16.44
C PRO A 111 -14.45 4.74 -15.08
N VAL A 112 -14.31 3.67 -14.28
CA VAL A 112 -14.92 3.61 -12.95
C VAL A 112 -14.22 4.57 -11.98
N LEU A 113 -12.89 4.71 -12.05
CA LEU A 113 -12.15 5.67 -11.24
C LEU A 113 -12.65 7.10 -11.47
N ARG A 114 -12.81 7.50 -12.75
CA ARG A 114 -13.30 8.83 -13.13
C ARG A 114 -14.74 9.08 -12.71
N SER A 115 -15.65 8.16 -13.04
CA SER A 115 -17.09 8.33 -12.73
C SER A 115 -17.37 8.37 -11.24
N THR A 116 -16.56 7.67 -10.44
CA THR A 116 -16.72 7.61 -8.98
C THR A 116 -15.85 8.61 -8.24
N GLY A 117 -14.94 9.31 -8.93
CA GLY A 117 -13.94 10.19 -8.31
C GLY A 117 -12.97 9.45 -7.37
N THR A 118 -12.86 8.12 -7.50
CA THR A 118 -11.96 7.33 -6.66
C THR A 118 -10.52 7.51 -7.12
N LYS A 119 -9.63 7.72 -6.15
CA LYS A 119 -8.20 7.91 -6.40
C LYS A 119 -7.50 6.57 -6.62
N PHE A 120 -6.32 6.60 -7.20
CA PHE A 120 -5.46 5.42 -7.27
C PHE A 120 -4.02 5.76 -6.90
N LEU A 121 -3.31 4.78 -6.36
CA LEU A 121 -1.87 4.84 -6.12
C LEU A 121 -1.19 3.78 -6.98
N VAL A 122 0.04 4.08 -7.39
CA VAL A 122 0.90 3.16 -8.14
C VAL A 122 1.87 2.52 -7.17
N SER A 123 2.03 1.20 -7.23
CA SER A 123 2.93 0.47 -6.35
C SER A 123 3.98 -0.34 -7.11
N HIS A 124 5.13 -0.58 -6.49
CA HIS A 124 6.15 -1.50 -6.95
C HIS A 124 6.72 -2.32 -5.77
N HIS A 125 7.05 -3.57 -6.02
CA HIS A 125 7.57 -4.50 -5.01
C HIS A 125 8.83 -5.20 -5.51
N ASP A 126 9.97 -4.91 -4.89
CA ASP A 126 11.23 -5.60 -5.16
C ASP A 126 11.57 -6.50 -3.95
N PHE A 127 11.49 -7.81 -4.14
CA PHE A 127 11.78 -8.78 -3.09
C PHE A 127 13.26 -9.19 -3.03
N LEU A 128 14.09 -8.66 -3.92
CA LEU A 128 15.48 -9.07 -4.10
C LEU A 128 16.48 -8.03 -3.60
N LYS A 129 16.22 -6.74 -3.85
CA LYS A 129 17.16 -5.66 -3.54
C LYS A 129 16.47 -4.35 -3.20
N VAL A 130 17.26 -3.38 -2.75
CA VAL A 130 16.94 -1.94 -2.85
C VAL A 130 17.31 -1.51 -4.28
N PRO A 131 16.33 -1.08 -5.10
CA PRO A 131 16.61 -0.56 -6.43
C PRO A 131 17.46 0.72 -6.37
N SER A 132 18.20 0.99 -7.44
CA SER A 132 18.92 2.24 -7.59
C SER A 132 17.98 3.44 -7.66
N VAL A 133 18.50 4.63 -7.37
CA VAL A 133 17.73 5.89 -7.46
C VAL A 133 17.13 6.07 -8.86
N SER A 134 17.87 5.76 -9.92
CA SER A 134 17.37 5.88 -11.30
C SER A 134 16.25 4.89 -11.64
N GLU A 135 16.31 3.65 -11.13
CA GLU A 135 15.21 2.68 -11.26
C GLU A 135 13.95 3.21 -10.55
N LEU A 136 14.09 3.74 -9.32
CA LEU A 136 12.98 4.31 -8.57
C LEU A 136 12.39 5.55 -9.26
N GLU A 137 13.23 6.46 -9.74
CA GLU A 137 12.78 7.64 -10.50
C GLU A 137 12.00 7.23 -11.74
N ALA A 138 12.44 6.20 -12.47
CA ALA A 138 11.75 5.73 -13.66
C ALA A 138 10.32 5.22 -13.35
N TRP A 139 10.11 4.52 -12.24
CA TRP A 139 8.77 4.10 -11.81
C TRP A 139 7.93 5.25 -11.26
N ILE A 140 8.54 6.21 -10.56
CA ILE A 140 7.88 7.43 -10.09
C ILE A 140 7.38 8.26 -11.28
N GLU A 141 8.19 8.42 -12.32
CA GLU A 141 7.79 9.13 -13.54
C GLU A 141 6.67 8.40 -14.29
N GLN A 142 6.70 7.07 -14.35
CA GLN A 142 5.56 6.29 -14.86
C GLN A 142 4.28 6.54 -14.06
N ALA A 143 4.37 6.61 -12.73
CA ALA A 143 3.22 6.91 -11.88
C ALA A 143 2.67 8.32 -12.11
N LYS A 144 3.55 9.32 -12.25
CA LYS A 144 3.17 10.70 -12.58
C LYS A 144 2.50 10.76 -13.95
N ALA A 145 3.09 10.13 -14.97
CA ALA A 145 2.55 10.09 -16.32
C ALA A 145 1.18 9.38 -16.38
N ALA A 146 0.97 8.37 -15.54
CA ALA A 146 -0.31 7.69 -15.39
C ALA A 146 -1.39 8.57 -14.72
N GLY A 147 -0.98 9.65 -14.03
CA GLY A 147 -1.87 10.53 -13.27
C GLY A 147 -2.24 9.97 -11.90
N ALA A 148 -1.34 9.20 -11.28
CA ALA A 148 -1.58 8.60 -9.97
C ALA A 148 -1.66 9.66 -8.87
N ASN A 149 -2.55 9.42 -7.90
CA ASN A 149 -2.65 10.27 -6.71
C ASN A 149 -1.63 9.90 -5.64
N GLY A 150 -1.13 8.66 -5.69
CA GLY A 150 -0.13 8.16 -4.75
C GLY A 150 0.93 7.29 -5.40
N TYR A 151 2.05 7.12 -4.72
CA TYR A 151 3.14 6.24 -5.10
C TYR A 151 3.62 5.42 -3.90
N LYS A 152 3.97 4.15 -4.17
CA LYS A 152 4.48 3.21 -3.17
C LYS A 152 5.61 2.36 -3.76
N THR A 153 6.72 2.26 -3.04
CA THR A 153 7.67 1.14 -3.26
C THR A 153 7.98 0.44 -1.94
N ALA A 154 7.96 -0.90 -1.99
CA ALA A 154 8.50 -1.76 -0.94
C ALA A 154 9.62 -2.61 -1.55
N CYS A 155 10.86 -2.38 -1.13
CA CYS A 155 12.04 -3.08 -1.65
C CYS A 155 12.70 -3.96 -0.59
N MET A 156 13.63 -4.86 -0.91
CA MET A 156 14.29 -5.74 0.07
C MET A 156 15.67 -5.20 0.45
N SER A 157 15.88 -4.84 1.71
CA SER A 157 17.21 -4.52 2.21
C SER A 157 18.00 -5.81 2.44
N THR A 158 19.26 -5.81 2.01
CA THR A 158 20.21 -6.92 2.12
C THR A 158 21.39 -6.59 3.04
N ALA A 159 21.61 -5.30 3.34
CA ALA A 159 22.65 -4.84 4.24
C ALA A 159 22.20 -3.60 5.03
N ALA A 160 22.76 -3.39 6.22
CA ALA A 160 22.52 -2.15 6.95
C ALA A 160 23.05 -0.95 6.16
N GLY A 161 22.24 0.11 6.03
CA GLY A 161 22.61 1.34 5.33
C GLY A 161 22.40 1.32 3.81
N ASP A 162 22.01 0.19 3.19
CA ASP A 162 21.76 0.12 1.75
C ASP A 162 20.57 0.99 1.27
N PHE A 163 19.72 1.42 2.20
CA PHE A 163 18.60 2.31 1.95
C PHE A 163 18.92 3.79 2.21
N ASP A 164 20.08 4.12 2.78
CA ASP A 164 20.37 5.51 3.20
C ASP A 164 20.42 6.48 2.01
N GLU A 165 20.87 6.03 0.84
CA GLU A 165 20.92 6.82 -0.40
C GLU A 165 19.52 7.14 -0.95
N ILE A 166 18.47 6.47 -0.47
CA ILE A 166 17.09 6.64 -0.97
C ILE A 166 16.36 7.78 -0.27
N TYR A 167 16.74 8.14 0.97
CA TYR A 167 16.04 9.18 1.73
C TYR A 167 15.95 10.56 1.03
N PRO A 168 17.01 11.06 0.35
CA PRO A 168 16.90 12.30 -0.42
C PRO A 168 15.87 12.23 -1.55
N LEU A 169 15.73 11.07 -2.20
CA LEU A 169 14.72 10.87 -3.24
C LEU A 169 13.30 10.98 -2.66
N ILE A 170 13.06 10.45 -1.46
CA ILE A 170 11.77 10.58 -0.77
C ILE A 170 11.44 12.05 -0.51
N GLU A 171 12.42 12.84 -0.06
CA GLU A 171 12.23 14.28 0.22
C GLU A 171 11.93 15.07 -1.06
N GLN A 172 12.60 14.71 -2.16
CA GLN A 172 12.36 15.32 -3.46
C GLN A 172 10.97 14.98 -4.01
N GLU A 173 10.56 13.71 -3.96
CA GLU A 173 9.44 13.19 -4.74
C GLU A 173 8.11 13.15 -3.98
N SER A 174 8.13 13.07 -2.66
CA SER A 174 6.91 12.94 -1.84
C SER A 174 5.91 14.08 -2.03
N LYS A 175 6.39 15.30 -2.30
CA LYS A 175 5.55 16.49 -2.56
C LYS A 175 4.72 16.40 -3.84
N ASN A 176 5.05 15.48 -4.74
CA ASN A 176 4.36 15.31 -6.02
C ASN A 176 3.10 14.42 -5.89
N PHE A 177 2.88 13.81 -4.73
CA PHE A 177 1.80 12.86 -4.50
C PHE A 177 1.00 13.21 -3.24
N GLU A 178 -0.27 12.86 -3.23
CA GLU A 178 -1.10 12.95 -2.02
C GLU A 178 -0.75 11.85 -1.03
N LEU A 179 -0.31 10.69 -1.52
CA LEU A 179 0.17 9.55 -0.73
C LEU A 179 1.54 9.12 -1.25
N PHE A 180 2.54 9.07 -0.39
CA PHE A 180 3.88 8.62 -0.76
C PHE A 180 4.44 7.67 0.29
N SER A 181 4.81 6.48 -0.15
CA SER A 181 5.44 5.43 0.65
C SER A 181 6.69 4.93 -0.05
N LEU A 182 7.83 4.91 0.63
CA LEU A 182 9.03 4.28 0.10
C LEU A 182 9.86 3.77 1.27
N PHE A 183 9.96 2.45 1.40
CA PHE A 183 10.66 1.79 2.50
C PHE A 183 11.21 0.43 2.08
N ALA A 184 12.19 -0.05 2.84
CA ALA A 184 12.72 -1.40 2.72
C ALA A 184 12.04 -2.39 3.69
N MET A 185 11.88 -3.61 3.19
CA MET A 185 11.56 -4.84 3.89
C MET A 185 12.84 -5.47 4.43
N GLY A 186 12.70 -6.55 5.20
CA GLY A 186 13.83 -7.26 5.79
C GLY A 186 14.26 -6.67 7.14
N ALA A 187 15.08 -7.42 7.87
CA ALA A 187 15.53 -7.01 9.21
C ALA A 187 16.40 -5.74 9.16
N SER A 188 17.30 -5.65 8.18
CA SER A 188 18.15 -4.46 7.96
C SER A 188 17.37 -3.24 7.45
N GLY A 189 16.22 -3.46 6.81
CA GLY A 189 15.36 -2.40 6.28
C GLY A 189 14.33 -1.87 7.29
N GLN A 190 14.17 -2.50 8.45
CA GLN A 190 13.09 -2.20 9.40
C GLN A 190 12.99 -0.71 9.77
N GLU A 191 14.13 -0.05 10.02
CA GLU A 191 14.17 1.36 10.42
C GLU A 191 13.57 2.28 9.34
N SER A 192 13.77 1.94 8.05
CA SER A 192 13.27 2.76 6.93
C SER A 192 11.76 2.95 6.95
N ARG A 193 10.99 1.98 7.47
CA ARG A 193 9.53 2.08 7.60
C ARG A 193 9.11 3.34 8.36
N VAL A 194 9.88 3.75 9.37
CA VAL A 194 9.55 4.92 10.19
C VAL A 194 10.41 6.11 9.79
N LYS A 195 11.70 5.90 9.52
CA LYS A 195 12.64 6.97 9.15
C LYS A 195 12.21 7.68 7.86
N SER A 196 11.67 6.96 6.86
CA SER A 196 11.14 7.56 5.63
C SER A 196 10.06 8.63 5.89
N LEU A 197 9.30 8.52 6.98
CA LEU A 197 8.28 9.51 7.33
C LEU A 197 8.88 10.88 7.70
N LEU A 198 10.14 10.90 8.14
CA LEU A 198 10.88 12.14 8.39
C LEU A 198 11.30 12.78 7.06
N PHE A 199 11.56 11.98 6.03
CA PHE A 199 11.97 12.46 4.72
C PHE A 199 10.80 12.77 3.78
N GLY A 200 9.59 12.97 4.31
CA GLY A 200 8.44 13.44 3.54
C GLY A 200 7.45 12.36 3.12
N ALA A 201 7.80 11.07 3.24
CA ALA A 201 6.78 10.02 3.13
C ALA A 201 5.67 10.27 4.16
N ASN A 202 4.43 10.02 3.77
CA ASN A 202 3.27 10.33 4.59
C ASN A 202 2.42 9.09 4.94
N ILE A 203 2.86 7.91 4.49
CA ILE A 203 2.26 6.63 4.80
C ILE A 203 3.34 5.57 4.99
N THR A 204 3.17 4.71 6.00
CA THR A 204 3.99 3.51 6.21
C THR A 204 3.11 2.31 6.58
N TYR A 205 3.66 1.10 6.46
CA TYR A 205 2.94 -0.15 6.67
C TYR A 205 3.42 -0.88 7.91
N CYS A 206 2.47 -1.22 8.78
CA CYS A 206 2.65 -1.87 10.08
C CYS A 206 1.88 -3.19 10.14
N SER A 207 2.21 -4.05 11.10
CA SER A 207 1.42 -5.24 11.40
C SER A 207 0.28 -4.92 12.35
N ILE A 208 -0.86 -5.56 12.10
CA ILE A 208 -2.01 -5.62 12.99
C ILE A 208 -2.01 -7.04 13.58
N GLY A 209 -1.47 -7.21 14.79
CA GLY A 209 -1.30 -8.53 15.39
C GLY A 209 0.06 -9.14 15.07
N LYS A 210 0.11 -10.40 14.61
CA LYS A 210 1.38 -11.05 14.25
C LYS A 210 1.99 -10.39 13.01
N ALA A 211 3.31 -10.21 12.99
CA ALA A 211 4.01 -9.73 11.81
C ALA A 211 3.86 -10.74 10.65
N VAL A 212 3.49 -10.25 9.46
CA VAL A 212 3.27 -11.07 8.26
C VAL A 212 4.35 -10.87 7.20
N ALA A 213 5.21 -9.86 7.35
CA ALA A 213 6.38 -9.62 6.49
C ALA A 213 7.66 -9.44 7.33
N PRO A 214 8.85 -9.86 6.83
CA PRO A 214 10.12 -9.65 7.51
C PRO A 214 10.37 -8.18 7.85
N GLY A 215 10.74 -7.90 9.10
CA GLY A 215 11.00 -6.54 9.59
C GLY A 215 9.76 -5.67 9.79
N GLN A 216 8.54 -6.21 9.65
CA GLN A 216 7.31 -5.44 9.88
C GLN A 216 7.14 -5.11 11.37
N LEU A 217 7.05 -3.82 11.67
CA LEU A 217 6.80 -3.31 13.02
C LEU A 217 5.31 -3.41 13.35
N SER A 218 4.98 -3.72 14.60
CA SER A 218 3.62 -3.52 15.09
C SER A 218 3.24 -2.04 14.96
N VAL A 219 1.94 -1.74 14.79
CA VAL A 219 1.47 -0.35 14.75
C VAL A 219 1.88 0.42 16.02
N GLU A 220 1.89 -0.23 17.18
CA GLU A 220 2.32 0.37 18.45
C GLU A 220 3.81 0.72 18.43
N ASP A 221 4.65 -0.21 17.98
CA ASP A 221 6.09 -0.01 17.88
C ASP A 221 6.42 1.08 16.86
N ALA A 222 5.78 1.07 15.69
CA ALA A 222 5.97 2.09 14.67
C ALA A 222 5.60 3.49 15.18
N LEU A 223 4.48 3.61 15.89
CA LEU A 223 4.06 4.87 16.52
C LEU A 223 5.06 5.33 17.59
N ASN A 224 5.56 4.42 18.42
CA ASN A 224 6.53 4.72 19.46
C ASN A 224 7.88 5.14 18.87
N GLN A 225 8.35 4.45 17.84
CA GLN A 225 9.57 4.79 17.12
C GLN A 225 9.43 6.15 16.43
N TYR A 226 8.31 6.41 15.75
CA TYR A 226 8.06 7.69 15.09
C TYR A 226 8.11 8.85 16.09
N LYS A 227 7.43 8.72 17.24
CA LYS A 227 7.44 9.72 18.31
C LYS A 227 8.85 9.98 18.87
N LYS A 228 9.70 8.96 18.95
CA LYS A 228 11.09 9.13 19.42
C LYS A 228 11.93 9.87 18.38
N LEU A 229 11.86 9.47 17.12
CA LEU A 229 12.63 10.10 16.05
C LEU A 229 12.19 11.53 15.78
N ALA A 230 10.88 11.80 15.78
CA ALA A 230 10.33 13.13 15.53
C ALA A 230 10.65 14.16 16.63
N LYS A 231 11.00 13.72 17.85
CA LYS A 231 11.45 14.62 18.93
C LYS A 231 12.90 15.07 18.80
N ASN A 232 13.70 14.33 18.03
CA ASN A 232 15.14 14.55 17.88
C ASN A 232 15.50 15.32 16.61
N ARG A 233 14.51 15.96 15.97
CA ARG A 233 14.63 16.72 14.72
C ARG A 233 14.08 18.12 14.93
#